data_AF-R5AI02-F1
#
_entry.id   AF-R5AI02-F1
#
_cell.length_a   1.000
_cell.length_b   1.000
_cell.length_c   1.000
_cell.angle_alpha   90.00
_cell.angle_beta   90.00
_cell.angle_gamma   90.00
#
_symmetry.space_group_name_H-M   'P 1'
#
loop_
_entity.id
_entity.type
_entity.pdbx_description
1 polymer ?
#
loop_
_entity_poly.entity_id
_entity_poly.type
_entity_poly.pdbx_seq_one_letter_code
_entity_poly.pdbx_strand_id
1 'polypeptide(L)' 'MKMTKPSYPGLFHYIHKAMADVEYPITRDALLEQIADRQVMVDWETQAPLRSFIEPIRCDEFTCAADLYCKMIAFL' A
#
# COMPACT_ATOMS: atom_id res chain seq x y z
N MET A 1 12.70 -6.77 -2.96
CA MET A 1 13.11 -5.77 -3.98
C MET A 1 13.82 -4.64 -3.25
N LYS A 2 15.01 -4.18 -3.67
CA LYS A 2 15.71 -3.07 -2.97
C LYS A 2 15.19 -1.74 -3.51
N MET A 3 14.31 -1.07 -2.77
CA MET A 3 13.73 0.22 -3.15
C MET A 3 14.81 1.31 -3.16
N THR A 4 14.79 2.19 -4.16
CA THR A 4 15.73 3.32 -4.23
C THR A 4 15.05 4.57 -3.69
N LYS A 5 15.83 5.50 -3.11
CA LYS A 5 15.30 6.78 -2.60
C LYS A 5 14.51 7.59 -3.65
N PRO A 6 14.87 7.58 -4.95
CA PRO A 6 14.06 8.18 -6.01
C PRO A 6 12.75 7.45 -6.34
N SER A 7 12.66 6.12 -6.15
CA SER A 7 11.42 5.37 -6.43
C SER A 7 10.39 5.45 -5.31
N TYR A 8 10.80 5.93 -4.13
CA TYR A 8 9.95 6.03 -2.93
C TYR A 8 8.74 6.96 -3.08
N PRO A 9 8.85 8.23 -3.55
CA PRO A 9 7.67 9.09 -3.74
C PRO A 9 6.73 8.57 -4.84
N GLY A 10 7.28 7.98 -5.90
CA GLY A 10 6.51 7.39 -6.99
C GLY A 10 5.64 6.24 -6.52
N LEU A 11 6.20 5.32 -5.74
CA LEU A 11 5.46 4.19 -5.17
C LEU A 11 4.23 4.63 -4.37
N PHE A 12 4.40 5.54 -3.40
CA PHE A 12 3.29 5.99 -2.56
C PHE A 12 2.25 6.79 -3.36
N HIS A 13 2.65 7.51 -4.41
CA HIS A 13 1.70 8.15 -5.32
C HIS A 13 0.78 7.11 -6.01
N TYR A 14 1.35 6.04 -6.56
CA TYR A 14 0.57 5.00 -7.23
C TYR A 14 -0.29 4.20 -6.26
N ILE A 15 0.21 3.90 -5.06
CA ILE A 15 -0.57 3.26 -4.00
C ILE A 15 -1.76 4.16 -3.62
N HIS A 16 -1.53 5.44 -3.35
CA HIS A 16 -2.61 6.36 -2.96
C HIS A 16 -3.69 6.47 -4.04
N LYS A 17 -3.28 6.59 -5.31
CA LYS A 17 -4.21 6.61 -6.44
C LYS A 17 -5.03 5.30 -6.53
N ALA A 18 -4.40 4.16 -6.29
CA ALA A 18 -5.06 2.85 -6.31
C ALA A 18 -6.00 2.62 -5.11
N MET A 19 -6.04 3.55 -4.15
CA MET A 19 -6.84 3.49 -2.93
C MET A 19 -7.88 4.60 -2.84
N ALA A 20 -8.14 5.33 -3.94
CA ALA A 20 -9.01 6.51 -3.93
C ALA A 20 -10.47 6.22 -3.48
N ASP A 21 -10.91 4.98 -3.59
CA ASP A 21 -12.23 4.45 -3.21
C ASP A 21 -12.22 3.69 -1.85
N VAL A 22 -11.10 3.69 -1.13
CA VAL A 22 -11.03 3.07 0.19
C VAL A 22 -11.59 4.05 1.21
N GLU A 23 -12.67 3.63 1.87
CA GLU A 23 -13.23 4.34 3.02
C GLU A 23 -12.53 3.90 4.31
N TYR A 24 -12.39 4.82 5.25
CA TYR A 24 -11.80 4.57 6.56
C TYR A 24 -12.80 4.91 7.66
N PRO A 25 -12.76 4.24 8.84
CA PRO A 25 -11.81 3.18 9.20
C PRO A 25 -12.06 1.86 8.47
N ILE A 26 -11.00 1.09 8.25
CA ILE A 26 -11.06 -0.21 7.55
C ILE A 26 -10.14 -1.24 8.21
N THR A 27 -10.58 -2.49 8.26
CA THR A 27 -9.74 -3.60 8.77
C THR A 27 -8.71 -4.04 7.72
N ARG A 28 -7.61 -4.67 8.14
CA ARG A 28 -6.62 -5.22 7.20
C ARG A 28 -7.23 -6.25 6.26
N ASP A 29 -8.10 -7.11 6.78
CA ASP A 29 -8.71 -8.17 5.98
C ASP A 29 -9.71 -7.60 4.97
N ALA A 30 -10.53 -6.61 5.34
CA ALA A 30 -11.43 -5.92 4.40
C ALA A 30 -10.66 -5.11 3.36
N LEU A 31 -9.55 -4.47 3.75
CA LEU A 31 -8.67 -3.77 2.82
C LEU A 31 -8.08 -4.75 1.80
N LEU A 32 -7.56 -5.90 2.25
CA LEU A 32 -7.05 -6.95 1.37
C LEU A 32 -8.15 -7.49 0.44
N GLU A 33 -9.35 -7.75 0.95
CA GLU A 33 -10.48 -8.18 0.12
C GLU A 33 -10.80 -7.17 -1.00
N GLN A 34 -10.79 -5.87 -0.68
CA GLN A 34 -11.11 -4.82 -1.63
C GLN A 34 -10.00 -4.54 -2.66
N ILE A 35 -8.72 -4.58 -2.25
CA ILE A 35 -7.63 -4.01 -3.06
C ILE A 35 -6.41 -4.92 -3.29
N ALA A 36 -6.35 -6.13 -2.71
CA ALA A 36 -5.15 -6.96 -2.70
C ALA A 36 -4.49 -7.18 -4.08
N ASP A 37 -5.30 -7.37 -5.12
CA ASP A 37 -4.83 -7.71 -6.47
C ASP A 37 -4.61 -6.50 -7.39
N ARG A 38 -4.90 -5.28 -6.92
CA ARG A 38 -4.67 -4.06 -7.71
C ARG A 38 -3.16 -3.89 -7.94
N GLN A 39 -2.78 -3.76 -9.21
CA GLN A 39 -1.38 -3.56 -9.60
C GLN A 39 -0.99 -2.09 -9.47
N VAL A 40 0.15 -1.82 -8.86
CA VAL A 40 0.74 -0.48 -8.76
C VAL A 40 2.15 -0.48 -9.33
N MET A 41 2.55 0.63 -9.97
CA MET A 41 3.92 0.80 -10.44
C MET A 41 4.85 0.94 -9.23
N VAL A 42 5.89 0.11 -9.20
CA VAL A 42 6.93 0.09 -8.16
C VAL A 42 8.28 0.60 -8.69
N ASP A 43 8.40 0.67 -10.02
CA ASP A 43 9.49 1.25 -10.79
C ASP A 43 8.94 1.70 -12.16
N TRP A 44 9.78 2.19 -13.08
CA TRP A 44 9.38 2.64 -14.42
C TRP A 44 8.69 1.54 -15.25
N GLU A 45 9.17 0.29 -15.16
CA GLU A 45 8.67 -0.85 -15.95
C GLU A 45 8.14 -2.00 -15.10
N THR A 46 8.12 -1.83 -13.77
CA THR A 46 7.78 -2.92 -12.83
C THR A 46 6.50 -2.61 -12.08
N GLN A 47 5.63 -3.60 -11.97
CA GLN A 47 4.40 -3.56 -11.18
C GLN A 47 4.42 -4.64 -10.08
N ALA A 48 3.69 -4.38 -9.01
CA ALA A 48 3.40 -5.36 -7.98
C ALA A 48 1.96 -5.22 -7.46
N PRO A 49 1.33 -6.31 -6.99
CA PRO A 49 0.02 -6.25 -6.36
C PRO A 49 0.09 -5.56 -5.00
N LEU A 50 -0.94 -4.82 -4.61
CA LEU A 50 -0.98 -4.15 -3.30
C LEU A 50 -0.81 -5.10 -2.11
N ARG A 51 -1.23 -6.37 -2.22
CA ARG A 51 -1.04 -7.37 -1.15
C ARG A 51 0.41 -7.51 -0.70
N SER A 52 1.39 -7.36 -1.60
CA SER A 52 2.81 -7.52 -1.24
C SER A 52 3.30 -6.45 -0.26
N PHE A 53 2.55 -5.34 -0.14
CA PHE A 53 2.83 -4.25 0.80
C PHE A 53 1.95 -4.28 2.04
N ILE A 54 0.78 -4.90 1.97
CA ILE A 54 -0.23 -4.88 3.04
C ILE A 54 -0.12 -6.13 3.93
N GLU A 55 0.07 -7.32 3.35
CA GLU A 55 0.18 -8.58 4.09
C GLU A 55 1.22 -8.56 5.22
N PRO A 56 2.39 -7.90 5.09
CA PRO A 56 3.37 -7.91 6.15
C PRO A 56 3.04 -7.00 7.35
N ILE A 57 2.02 -6.15 7.23
CA ILE A 57 1.65 -5.20 8.28
C ILE A 57 0.99 -5.94 9.45
N ARG A 58 1.62 -5.87 10.63
CA ARG A 58 1.09 -6.45 11.88
C ARG A 58 0.14 -5.48 12.57
N CYS A 59 -0.94 -5.13 11.90
CA CYS A 59 -2.04 -4.31 12.43
C CYS A 59 -3.36 -4.78 11.82
N ASP A 60 -4.44 -4.63 12.57
CA ASP A 60 -5.75 -5.17 12.19
C ASP A 60 -6.72 -4.11 11.67
N GLU A 61 -6.48 -2.82 11.96
CA GLU A 61 -7.31 -1.70 11.53
C GLU A 61 -6.47 -0.48 11.14
N PHE A 62 -6.95 0.27 10.16
CA PHE A 62 -6.40 1.55 9.74
C PHE A 62 -7.46 2.63 9.89
N THR A 63 -7.10 3.70 10.59
CA THR A 63 -8.01 4.83 10.85
C THR A 63 -8.04 5.85 9.72
N CYS A 64 -6.99 5.90 8.91
CA CYS A 64 -6.86 6.75 7.72
C CYS A 64 -5.73 6.24 6.81
N ALA A 65 -5.62 6.80 5.60
CA ALA A 65 -4.54 6.46 4.67
C ALA A 65 -3.14 6.73 5.23
N ALA A 66 -2.96 7.82 6.00
CA ALA A 66 -1.67 8.15 6.60
C ALA A 66 -1.21 7.09 7.62
N ASP A 67 -2.13 6.56 8.42
CA ASP A 67 -1.86 5.49 9.39
C ASP A 67 -1.39 4.20 8.69
N LEU A 68 -2.06 3.84 7.59
CA LEU A 68 -1.59 2.75 6.72
C LEU A 68 -0.17 3.01 6.20
N TYR A 69 0.10 4.19 5.63
CA TYR A 69 1.43 4.49 5.07
C TYR A 69 2.53 4.45 6.12
N CYS A 70 2.31 5.00 7.30
CA CYS A 70 3.26 4.91 8.41
C CYS A 70 3.62 3.45 8.73
N LYS A 71 2.63 2.55 8.74
CA LYS A 71 2.85 1.13 8.99
C LYS A 71 3.52 0.40 7.83
N MET A 72 3.21 0.77 6.58
CA MET A 72 3.91 0.26 5.39
C MET A 72 5.39 0.64 5.42
N ILE A 73 5.71 1.90 5.71
CA ILE A 73 7.08 2.41 5.77
C ILE A 73 7.88 1.72 6.88
N ALA A 74 7.26 1.39 8.01
CA ALA A 74 7.92 0.67 9.08
C ALA A 74 8.37 -0.75 8.68
N PHE A 75 7.83 -1.30 7.59
CA PHE A 75 8.15 -2.65 7.11
C PHE A 75 9.03 -2.67 5.84
N LEU A 76 9.01 -1.61 5.02
CA LEU A 76 9.75 -1.48 3.76
C LEU A 76 11.21 -1.07 3.96
#